data_AF-K9K306-F1
#
_entry.id   AF-K9K306-F1
#
_cell.length_a   1.000
_cell.length_b   1.000
_cell.length_c   1.000
_cell.angle_alpha   90.00
_cell.angle_beta   90.00
_cell.angle_gamma   90.00
#
_symmetry.space_group_name_H-M   'P 1'
#
loop_
_entity.id
_entity.type
_entity.pdbx_description
1 polymer ?
#
loop_
_entity_poly.entity_id
_entity_poly.type
_entity_poly.pdbx_seq_one_letter_code
_entity_poly.pdbx_strand_id
1 'polypeptide(L)'
;YEKDIQLFKSKVIDSVKACTARLFDQPKIEDPYAISFSPWNPSVHDEAREKMLTQKKKPEEQHNKSVHVAGLSWVKPGSVQPFSKEEKTVAT
;
A
#
# COMPACT_ATOMS: atom_id res chain seq x y z
N TYR A 1 -2.97 2.12 29.54
CA TYR A 1 -2.04 2.97 28.78
C TYR A 1 -1.57 4.14 29.65
N GLU A 2 -2.48 4.95 30.20
CA GLU A 2 -2.09 6.15 30.96
C GLU A 2 -1.48 5.87 32.34
N LYS A 3 -1.81 4.72 32.95
CA LYS A 3 -1.36 4.37 34.31
C LYS A 3 0.15 4.06 34.41
N ASP A 4 0.75 3.57 33.34
CA ASP A 4 2.19 3.28 33.25
C ASP A 4 2.63 3.33 31.78
N ILE A 5 3.09 4.51 31.37
CA ILE A 5 3.46 4.78 29.99
C ILE A 5 4.76 4.07 29.58
N GLN A 6 5.67 3.81 30.53
CA GLN A 6 6.94 3.16 30.23
C GLN A 6 6.73 1.67 29.97
N LEU A 7 5.94 1.01 30.82
CA LEU A 7 5.53 -0.38 30.59
C LEU A 7 4.78 -0.52 29.27
N PHE A 8 3.88 0.42 28.95
CA PHE A 8 3.18 0.41 27.67
C PHE A 8 4.16 0.49 26.49
N LYS A 9 5.09 1.46 26.51
CA LYS A 9 6.10 1.61 25.44
C LYS A 9 6.92 0.34 25.27
N SER A 10 7.37 -0.28 26.38
CA SER A 10 8.09 -1.56 26.34
C SER A 10 7.26 -2.64 25.63
N LYS A 11 6.01 -2.82 26.04
CA LYS A 11 5.12 -3.84 25.42
C LYS A 11 4.86 -3.58 23.94
N VAL A 12 4.72 -2.32 23.54
CA VAL A 12 4.58 -1.96 22.12
C VAL A 12 5.84 -2.36 21.34
N ILE A 13 7.02 -2.04 21.86
CA ILE A 13 8.29 -2.41 21.24
C ILE A 13 8.39 -3.94 21.10
N ASP A 14 8.07 -4.68 22.17
CA ASP A 14 8.14 -6.14 22.17
C ASP A 14 7.15 -6.75 21.17
N SER A 15 5.94 -6.20 21.08
CA SER A 15 4.93 -6.60 20.09
C SER A 15 5.41 -6.36 18.65
N VAL A 16 5.96 -5.17 18.37
CA VAL A 16 6.52 -4.86 17.05
C VAL A 16 7.65 -5.82 16.71
N LYS A 17 8.60 -6.05 17.62
CA LYS A 17 9.69 -7.01 17.42
C LYS A 17 9.18 -8.43 17.13
N ALA A 18 8.19 -8.90 17.90
CA ALA A 18 7.61 -10.23 17.73
C ALA A 18 6.87 -10.39 16.38
N CYS A 19 6.28 -9.31 15.86
CA CYS A 19 5.65 -9.31 14.54
C CYS A 19 6.71 -9.23 13.42
N THR A 20 7.71 -8.35 13.54
CA THR A 20 8.77 -8.19 12.55
C THR A 20 9.60 -9.47 12.40
N ALA A 21 9.90 -10.18 13.50
CA ALA A 21 10.66 -11.42 13.47
C ALA A 21 9.96 -12.55 12.68
N ARG A 22 8.63 -12.48 12.55
CA ARG A 22 7.80 -13.51 11.89
C ARG A 22 7.28 -13.07 10.52
N LEU A 23 7.77 -11.95 9.99
CA LEU A 23 7.25 -11.37 8.75
C LEU A 23 7.50 -12.28 7.53
N PHE A 24 8.54 -13.10 7.58
CA PHE A 24 8.92 -14.05 6.54
C PHE A 24 8.63 -15.50 6.91
N ASP A 25 7.91 -15.74 8.02
CA ASP A 25 7.48 -17.08 8.38
C ASP A 25 6.58 -17.62 7.26
N GLN A 26 6.79 -18.86 6.86
CA GLN A 26 5.90 -19.50 5.91
C GLN A 26 4.50 -19.68 6.53
N PRO A 27 3.43 -19.52 5.74
CA PRO A 27 2.09 -19.82 6.19
C PRO A 27 2.02 -21.24 6.77
N LYS A 28 1.45 -21.38 7.97
CA LYS A 28 1.29 -22.69 8.63
C LYS A 28 0.21 -23.56 8.00
N ILE A 29 -0.53 -23.00 7.05
CA ILE A 29 -1.58 -23.69 6.31
C ILE A 29 -0.97 -24.24 5.03
N GLU A 30 -1.31 -25.48 4.68
CA GLU A 30 -0.92 -26.13 3.42
C GLU A 30 -1.80 -25.61 2.27
N ASP A 31 -1.84 -24.29 2.08
CA ASP A 31 -2.51 -23.64 0.96
C ASP A 31 -1.46 -23.24 -0.09
N PRO A 32 -1.47 -23.86 -1.28
CA PRO A 32 -0.55 -23.53 -2.38
C PRO A 32 -0.62 -22.07 -2.86
N TYR A 33 -1.73 -21.38 -2.57
CA TYR A 33 -1.97 -20.00 -2.99
C TYR A 33 -1.79 -18.99 -1.86
N ALA A 34 -1.34 -19.42 -0.68
CA ALA A 34 -1.05 -18.51 0.41
C ALA A 34 0.07 -17.53 0.04
N ILE A 35 -0.17 -16.25 0.29
CA ILE A 35 0.84 -15.21 0.06
C ILE A 35 1.94 -15.34 1.11
N SER A 36 3.17 -15.56 0.65
CA SER A 36 4.37 -15.53 1.47
C SER A 36 5.22 -14.30 1.13
N PHE A 37 5.86 -13.73 2.14
CA PHE A 37 6.84 -12.66 1.94
C PHE A 37 8.26 -13.22 1.99
N SER A 38 9.16 -12.58 1.26
CA SER A 38 10.59 -12.87 1.31
C SER A 38 11.39 -11.56 1.42
N PRO A 39 12.64 -11.60 1.92
CA PRO A 39 13.50 -10.44 1.93
C PRO A 39 13.71 -9.87 0.52
N TRP A 40 14.00 -8.57 0.44
CA TRP A 40 14.26 -7.93 -0.83
C TRP A 40 15.49 -8.55 -1.53
N ASN A 41 15.26 -9.15 -2.69
CA ASN A 41 16.30 -9.55 -3.63
C ASN A 41 16.36 -8.57 -4.82
N PRO A 42 17.40 -7.73 -4.93
CA PRO A 42 17.55 -6.77 -6.02
C PRO A 42 17.44 -7.40 -7.42
N SER A 43 18.04 -8.58 -7.61
CA SER A 43 18.04 -9.27 -8.90
C SER A 43 16.65 -9.74 -9.36
N VAL A 44 15.70 -9.89 -8.43
CA VAL A 44 14.33 -10.30 -8.72
C VAL A 44 13.39 -9.10 -8.76
N HIS A 45 13.58 -8.14 -7.85
CA HIS A 45 12.59 -7.09 -7.61
C HIS A 45 12.88 -5.75 -8.30
N ASP A 46 14.15 -5.43 -8.61
CA ASP A 46 14.51 -4.10 -9.11
C ASP A 46 13.86 -3.83 -10.48
N GLU A 47 13.80 -4.82 -11.38
CA GLU A 47 13.15 -4.67 -12.69
C GLU A 47 11.67 -4.30 -12.54
N ALA A 48 10.95 -5.01 -11.67
CA ALA A 48 9.53 -4.75 -11.43
C ALA A 48 9.32 -3.37 -10.81
N ARG A 49 10.16 -2.99 -9.84
CA ARG A 49 10.14 -1.66 -9.21
C ARG A 49 10.35 -0.55 -10.24
N GLU A 50 11.37 -0.67 -11.08
CA GLU A 50 11.66 0.32 -12.12
C GLU A 50 10.52 0.44 -13.13
N LYS A 51 9.94 -0.68 -13.58
CA LYS A 51 8.76 -0.66 -14.46
C LYS A 51 7.56 0.06 -13.83
N MET A 52 7.28 -0.22 -12.56
CA MET A 52 6.18 0.43 -11.82
C MET A 52 6.37 1.95 -11.67
N LEU A 53 7.62 2.39 -11.51
CA LEU A 53 7.94 3.82 -11.35
C LEU A 53 8.00 4.55 -12.70
N THR A 54 8.46 3.90 -13.77
CA THR A 54 8.63 4.51 -15.10
C THR A 54 7.35 4.57 -15.92
N GLN A 55 6.42 3.61 -15.78
CA GLN A 55 5.13 3.60 -16.50
C GLN A 55 4.23 4.81 -16.22
N LYS A 56 4.51 5.62 -15.18
CA LYS A 56 3.78 6.87 -14.90
C LYS A 56 4.13 8.03 -15.83
N LYS A 57 5.12 7.90 -16.71
CA LYS A 57 5.34 8.88 -17.77
C LYS A 57 4.52 8.49 -18.99
N LYS A 58 3.24 8.88 -19.03
CA LYS A 58 2.58 9.01 -20.33
C LYS A 58 3.14 10.26 -21.03
N PRO A 59 3.56 10.15 -22.30
CA PRO A 59 3.61 11.29 -23.19
C PRO A 59 2.20 11.88 -23.29
N GLU A 60 2.10 13.21 -23.27
CA GLU A 60 0.99 13.89 -23.95
C GLU A 60 0.82 13.30 -25.35
N GLU A 61 -0.43 13.15 -25.78
CA GLU A 61 -0.81 12.75 -27.13
C GLU A 61 -0.56 11.28 -27.51
N GLN A 62 -1.58 10.43 -27.28
CA GLN A 62 -1.98 9.47 -28.32
C GLN A 62 -3.45 9.10 -28.15
N HIS A 63 -4.26 9.77 -28.96
CA HIS A 63 -5.63 9.40 -29.27
C HIS A 63 -5.65 7.97 -29.83
N ASN A 64 -5.98 6.99 -29.01
CA ASN A 64 -6.43 5.69 -29.49
C ASN A 64 -7.62 5.25 -28.65
N LYS A 65 -8.77 5.17 -29.33
CA LYS A 65 -10.06 4.70 -28.82
C LYS A 65 -9.94 3.22 -28.47
N SER A 66 -9.54 2.93 -27.24
CA SER A 66 -9.58 1.58 -26.67
C SER A 66 -9.96 1.71 -25.19
N VAL A 67 -11.23 1.42 -24.93
CA VAL A 67 -11.78 0.85 -23.69
C VAL A 67 -11.09 1.29 -22.39
N HIS A 68 -11.68 2.31 -21.77
CA HIS A 68 -11.66 2.64 -20.34
C HIS A 68 -10.74 1.78 -19.44
N VAL A 69 -9.55 2.30 -19.14
CA VAL A 69 -8.87 2.02 -17.86
C VAL A 69 -8.65 3.35 -17.16
N ALA A 70 -9.76 4.00 -16.77
CA ALA A 70 -9.71 4.91 -15.65
C ALA A 70 -9.49 4.01 -14.42
N GLY A 71 -8.26 3.97 -13.91
CA GLY A 71 -7.98 3.24 -12.67
C GLY A 71 -8.95 3.71 -11.58
N LEU A 72 -9.51 2.77 -10.82
CA LEU A 72 -10.35 3.02 -9.65
C LEU A 72 -9.49 3.67 -8.57
N SER A 73 -9.14 4.96 -8.75
CA SER A 73 -8.48 5.75 -7.74
C SER A 73 -9.53 6.36 -6.85
N TRP A 74 -9.39 6.17 -5.54
CA TRP A 74 -10.26 6.80 -4.56
C TRP A 74 -9.87 8.25 -4.26
N VAL A 75 -8.81 8.76 -4.90
CA VAL A 75 -8.28 10.12 -4.75
C VAL A 75 -7.93 10.72 -6.12
N LYS A 76 -7.91 12.05 -6.25
CA LYS A 76 -7.44 12.71 -7.48
C LYS A 76 -5.91 12.53 -7.63
N PRO A 77 -5.37 12.43 -8.86
CA PRO A 77 -3.92 12.51 -9.08
C PRO A 77 -3.32 13.74 -8.42
N GLY A 78 -2.25 13.57 -7.63
CA GLY A 78 -1.61 14.66 -6.89
C GLY A 78 -2.34 15.08 -5.60
N SER A 79 -3.44 14.42 -5.25
CA SER A 79 -4.18 14.65 -4.00
C SER A 79 -4.23 13.37 -3.17
N VAL A 80 -4.20 13.55 -1.85
CA VAL A 80 -4.48 12.48 -0.87
C VAL A 80 -5.92 12.48 -0.40
N GLN A 81 -6.73 13.44 -0.87
CA GLN A 81 -8.11 13.60 -0.44
C GLN A 81 -9.03 12.60 -1.15
N PRO A 82 -9.78 11.77 -0.39
CA PRO A 82 -10.75 10.86 -0.95
C PRO A 82 -11.85 11.59 -1.72
N PHE A 83 -12.37 11.00 -2.79
CA PHE A 83 -13.53 11.52 -3.53
C PHE A 83 -14.84 11.54 -2.71
N SER A 84 -14.82 11.04 -1.48
CA SER A 84 -16.03 10.89 -0.67
C SER A 84 -16.57 12.23 -0.16
N LYS A 85 -17.72 12.60 -0.75
CA LYS A 85 -18.74 13.58 -0.33
C LYS A 85 -18.47 15.05 -0.65
N GLU A 86 -19.26 15.55 -1.61
CA GLU A 86 -19.61 16.96 -1.70
C GLU A 86 -20.49 17.29 -0.48
N GLU A 87 -19.99 18.08 0.47
CA GLU A 87 -20.86 18.80 1.39
C GLU A 87 -21.64 19.81 0.55
N LYS A 88 -22.91 19.50 0.24
CA LYS A 88 -23.85 20.53 -0.16
C LYS A 88 -24.01 21.45 1.05
N THR A 89 -23.31 22.57 1.05
CA THR A 89 -23.67 23.73 1.84
C THR A 89 -25.05 24.16 1.37
N VAL A 90 -26.08 23.66 2.05
CA VAL A 90 -27.42 24.25 2.00
C VAL A 90 -27.25 25.62 2.62
N ALA A 91 -27.16 26.65 1.76
CA ALA A 91 -27.32 28.03 2.18
C ALA A 91 -28.71 28.13 2.86
N THR A 92 -28.69 28.49 4.14
CA THR A 92 -29.89 28.87 4.89
C THR A 92 -30.20 30.33 4.62
#